data_AF-A0A8B9AH11-F1
#
_entry.id   AF-A0A8B9AH11-F1
#
_cell.length_a   1.000
_cell.length_b   1.000
_cell.length_c   1.000
_cell.angle_alpha   90.00
_cell.angle_beta   90.00
_cell.angle_gamma   90.00
#
_symmetry.space_group_name_H-M   'P 1'
#
loop_
_entity.id
_entity.type
_entity.pdbx_description
1 polymer ?
#
loop_
_entity_poly.entity_id
_entity_poly.type
_entity_poly.pdbx_seq_one_letter_code
_entity_poly.pdbx_strand_id
1 'polypeptide(L)'
;MILFQIWIYGNSFESFLVAIVNPNKQALEHWAEENEISGDYPALCENPREKEYIRGELSKIAKAKKLKGFEFIKAVHLDPVPFDIEHDLLTPKYSKKRPQLLKHYQVSYPVFSLNCKNSMTHRKRHVSISLLCAIFCFLSDGFTAI
;
A
#
# COMPACT_ATOMS: atom_id res chain seq x y z
N MET A 1 2.99 -15.43 -2.80
CA MET A 1 2.52 -14.05 -2.97
C MET A 1 3.08 -13.21 -1.84
N ILE A 2 3.84 -12.14 -2.12
CA ILE A 2 4.49 -11.35 -1.07
C ILE A 2 3.57 -10.30 -0.42
N LEU A 3 2.48 -9.91 -1.09
CA LEU A 3 1.52 -8.95 -0.58
C LEU A 3 0.39 -9.68 0.17
N PHE A 4 0.09 -9.28 1.41
CA PHE A 4 -1.06 -9.80 2.15
C PHE A 4 -2.22 -8.81 2.14
N GLN A 5 -1.98 -7.58 2.62
CA GLN A 5 -2.96 -6.50 2.56
C GLN A 5 -2.33 -5.22 2.04
N ILE A 6 -3.15 -4.35 1.44
CA ILE A 6 -2.70 -3.07 0.91
C ILE A 6 -3.80 -2.03 1.04
N TRP A 7 -3.40 -0.82 1.40
CA TRP A 7 -4.21 0.38 1.38
C TRP A 7 -3.50 1.45 0.57
N ILE A 8 -4.19 2.02 -0.42
CA ILE A 8 -3.65 3.07 -1.27
C ILE A 8 -4.33 4.38 -0.91
N TYR A 9 -3.50 5.39 -0.67
CA TYR A 9 -3.89 6.76 -0.46
C TYR A 9 -3.47 7.62 -1.65
N GLY A 10 -4.38 8.48 -2.08
CA GLY A 10 -4.11 9.49 -3.08
C GLY A 10 -4.63 10.83 -2.59
N ASN A 11 -3.75 11.83 -2.56
CA ASN A 11 -4.13 13.20 -2.29
C ASN A 11 -4.51 13.89 -3.61
N SER A 12 -5.49 14.78 -3.60
CA SER A 12 -5.82 15.58 -4.80
C SER A 12 -4.77 16.65 -5.08
N PHE A 13 -4.05 17.11 -4.04
CA PHE A 13 -2.99 18.10 -4.14
C PHE A 13 -1.67 17.52 -4.66
N GLU A 14 -1.46 16.22 -4.49
CA GLU A 14 -0.25 15.55 -4.95
C GLU A 14 -0.52 14.71 -6.19
N SER A 15 0.42 14.69 -7.12
CA SER A 15 0.33 13.93 -8.37
C SER A 15 0.83 12.48 -8.21
N PHE A 16 0.87 11.98 -6.98
CA PHE A 16 1.40 10.65 -6.68
C PHE A 16 0.56 9.90 -5.66
N LEU A 17 0.65 8.57 -5.72
CA LEU A 17 -0.03 7.66 -4.81
C LEU A 17 0.98 7.11 -3.80
N VAL A 18 0.50 6.99 -2.56
CA VAL A 18 1.23 6.39 -1.45
C VAL A 18 0.49 5.10 -1.07
N ALA A 19 1.23 4.01 -0.87
CA ALA A 19 0.66 2.74 -0.43
C ALA A 19 1.20 2.33 0.93
N ILE A 20 0.31 1.92 1.82
CA ILE A 20 0.63 1.12 3.00
C ILE A 20 0.41 -0.34 2.63
N VAL A 21 1.44 -1.16 2.78
CA VAL A 21 1.43 -2.58 2.45
C VAL A 21 1.72 -3.38 3.71
N ASN A 22 0.90 -4.36 4.00
CA ASN A 22 1.23 -5.42 4.94
C ASN A 22 1.71 -6.62 4.11
N PRO A 23 3.02 -6.92 4.12
CA PRO A 23 3.57 -8.07 3.40
C PRO A 23 3.21 -9.39 4.12
N ASN A 24 3.23 -10.49 3.39
CA ASN A 24 3.18 -11.81 4.01
C ASN A 24 4.54 -12.09 4.66
N LYS A 25 4.55 -12.31 5.98
CA LYS A 25 5.77 -12.52 6.77
C LYS A 25 6.70 -13.58 6.17
N GLN A 26 6.20 -14.79 5.91
CA GLN A 26 7.02 -15.89 5.39
C GLN A 26 7.60 -15.57 4.01
N ALA A 27 6.81 -14.95 3.13
CA ALA A 27 7.28 -14.59 1.79
C ALA A 27 8.31 -13.45 1.82
N LEU A 28 8.19 -12.51 2.76
CA LEU A 28 9.14 -11.41 2.93
C LEU A 28 10.46 -11.91 3.52
N GLU A 29 10.41 -12.73 4.57
CA GLU A 29 11.59 -13.34 5.19
C GLU A 29 12.35 -14.19 4.17
N HIS A 30 11.64 -15.01 3.38
CA HIS A 30 12.26 -15.81 2.33
C HIS A 30 12.95 -14.94 1.26
N TRP A 31 12.30 -13.86 0.81
CA TRP A 31 12.93 -12.93 -0.14
C TRP A 31 14.15 -12.22 0.47
N ALA A 32 14.08 -11.86 1.75
CA ALA A 32 15.19 -11.24 2.47
C ALA A 32 16.40 -12.19 2.56
N GLU A 33 16.18 -13.46 2.88
CA GLU A 33 17.21 -14.50 2.91
C GLU A 33 17.90 -14.65 1.54
N GLU A 34 17.13 -14.74 0.45
CA GLU A 34 17.66 -14.82 -0.93
C GLU A 34 18.48 -13.60 -1.34
N ASN A 35 18.24 -12.44 -0.72
CA ASN A 35 18.91 -11.18 -1.02
C ASN A 35 19.95 -10.80 0.05
N GLU A 36 20.33 -11.74 0.92
CA GLU A 36 21.32 -11.58 1.99
C GLU A 36 20.99 -10.44 2.96
N ILE A 37 19.69 -10.19 3.17
CA ILE A 37 19.19 -9.20 4.13
C ILE A 37 18.87 -9.93 5.43
N SER A 38 19.59 -9.59 6.49
CA SER A 38 19.33 -10.11 7.83
C SER A 38 18.52 -9.10 8.64
N GLY A 39 17.49 -9.56 9.34
CA GLY A 39 16.66 -8.73 10.20
C GLY A 39 15.48 -9.52 10.76
N ASP A 40 14.89 -9.03 11.84
CA ASP A 40 13.58 -9.49 12.27
C ASP A 40 12.50 -8.87 11.37
N TYR A 41 11.33 -9.51 11.31
CA TYR A 41 10.25 -9.07 10.41
C TYR A 41 9.90 -7.56 10.50
N PRO A 42 9.86 -6.92 11.67
CA PRO A 42 9.72 -5.46 11.76
C PRO A 42 10.87 -4.67 11.12
N ALA A 43 12.14 -5.06 11.34
CA ALA A 43 13.28 -4.38 10.69
C ALA A 43 13.31 -4.60 9.18
N LEU A 44 12.89 -5.78 8.72
CA LEU A 44 12.69 -6.07 7.30
C LEU A 44 11.70 -5.05 6.68
N CYS A 45 10.52 -4.87 7.31
CA CYS A 45 9.55 -3.86 6.87
C CYS A 45 10.10 -2.43 6.82
N GLU A 46 11.12 -2.09 7.62
CA GLU A 46 11.77 -0.79 7.58
C GLU A 46 12.84 -0.67 6.48
N ASN A 47 13.33 -1.79 5.97
CA ASN A 47 14.43 -1.86 5.02
C ASN A 47 14.08 -1.18 3.67
N PRO A 48 14.92 -0.25 3.18
CA PRO A 48 14.68 0.43 1.91
C PRO A 48 14.72 -0.52 0.71
N ARG A 49 15.51 -1.61 0.75
CA ARG A 49 15.58 -2.59 -0.34
C ARG A 49 14.26 -3.34 -0.51
N GLU A 50 13.62 -3.70 0.59
CA GLU A 50 12.31 -4.37 0.57
C GLU A 50 11.19 -3.47 0.08
N LYS A 51 11.18 -2.22 0.56
CA LYS A 51 10.26 -1.18 0.06
C LYS A 51 10.41 -1.00 -1.44
N GLU A 52 11.65 -0.97 -1.94
CA GLU A 52 11.93 -0.84 -3.36
C GLU A 52 11.49 -2.08 -4.16
N TYR A 53 11.72 -3.28 -3.63
CA TYR A 53 11.27 -4.52 -4.25
C TYR A 53 9.74 -4.53 -4.40
N ILE A 54 9.01 -4.26 -3.33
CA ILE A 54 7.54 -4.22 -3.35
C ILE A 54 7.03 -3.11 -4.27
N ARG A 55 7.67 -1.93 -4.26
CA ARG A 55 7.36 -0.85 -5.21
C ARG A 55 7.58 -1.29 -6.66
N GLY A 56 8.63 -2.06 -6.91
CA GLY A 56 8.94 -2.67 -8.19
C GLY A 56 7.84 -3.63 -8.65
N GLU A 57 7.39 -4.54 -7.79
CA GLU A 57 6.30 -5.47 -8.07
C GLU A 57 5.00 -4.73 -8.40
N LEU A 58 4.63 -3.73 -7.60
CA LEU A 58 3.47 -2.88 -7.87
C LEU A 58 3.60 -2.13 -9.20
N SER A 59 4.81 -1.68 -9.55
CA SER A 59 5.09 -1.02 -10.83
C SER A 59 4.98 -1.98 -12.01
N LYS A 60 5.38 -3.25 -11.85
CA LYS A 60 5.20 -4.30 -12.87
C LYS A 60 3.71 -4.56 -13.13
N ILE A 61 2.92 -4.67 -12.06
CA ILE A 61 1.45 -4.85 -12.15
C ILE A 61 0.81 -3.66 -12.85
N ALA A 62 1.20 -2.44 -12.49
CA ALA A 62 0.69 -1.22 -13.11
C ALA A 62 0.99 -1.17 -14.61
N LYS A 63 2.20 -1.55 -15.02
CA LYS A 63 2.59 -1.65 -16.43
C LYS A 63 1.81 -2.74 -17.16
N ALA A 64 1.68 -3.94 -16.57
CA ALA A 64 0.95 -5.05 -17.16
C ALA A 64 -0.53 -4.71 -17.40
N LYS A 65 -1.13 -3.95 -16.48
CA LYS A 65 -2.52 -3.46 -16.58
C LYS A 65 -2.66 -2.14 -17.35
N LYS A 66 -1.57 -1.64 -17.96
CA LYS A 66 -1.52 -0.38 -18.76
C LYS A 66 -2.09 0.82 -18.00
N LEU A 67 -1.82 0.91 -16.70
CA LEU A 67 -2.25 2.03 -15.87
C LEU A 67 -1.54 3.32 -16.28
N LYS A 68 -2.20 4.46 -16.07
CA LYS A 68 -1.68 5.77 -16.44
C LYS A 68 -0.56 6.18 -15.47
N GLY A 69 0.36 7.03 -15.91
CA GLY A 69 1.53 7.47 -15.11
C GLY A 69 1.19 8.01 -13.72
N PHE A 70 0.03 8.65 -13.56
CA PHE A 70 -0.44 9.17 -12.26
C PHE A 70 -1.05 8.10 -11.33
N GLU A 71 -1.28 6.89 -11.83
CA GLU A 71 -1.72 5.73 -11.05
C GLU A 71 -0.53 4.90 -10.52
N PHE A 72 0.71 5.33 -10.81
CA PHE A 72 1.90 4.69 -10.25
C PHE A 72 2.09 5.08 -8.79
N ILE A 73 2.39 4.08 -7.98
CA ILE A 73 2.72 4.25 -6.56
C ILE A 73 4.15 4.77 -6.49
N LYS A 74 4.34 5.97 -5.94
CA LYS A 74 5.67 6.57 -5.79
C LYS A 74 6.31 6.26 -4.44
N ALA A 75 5.50 6.11 -3.41
CA ALA A 75 5.97 5.80 -2.07
C ALA A 75 5.23 4.57 -1.53
N VAL A 76 6.00 3.63 -0.97
CA VAL A 76 5.49 2.44 -0.30
C VAL A 76 6.02 2.45 1.13
N HIS A 77 5.12 2.22 2.07
CA HIS A 77 5.46 1.95 3.46
C HIS A 77 5.00 0.53 3.79
N LEU A 78 5.88 -0.25 4.40
CA LEU A 78 5.55 -1.57 4.88
C LEU A 78 5.18 -1.45 6.35
N ASP A 79 4.06 -2.06 6.71
CA ASP A 79 3.61 -2.16 8.09
C ASP A 79 3.66 -3.64 8.48
N PRO A 80 4.42 -4.03 9.52
CA PRO A 80 4.42 -5.41 9.99
C PRO A 80 3.05 -5.81 10.57
N VAL A 81 2.25 -4.87 11.07
CA VAL A 81 0.95 -5.16 11.69
C VAL A 81 -0.15 -5.15 10.62
N PRO A 82 -0.89 -6.26 10.45
CA PRO A 82 -2.01 -6.31 9.51
C PRO A 82 -3.14 -5.39 9.95
N PHE A 83 -3.99 -4.98 9.01
CA PHE A 83 -5.22 -4.25 9.35
C PHE A 83 -6.18 -5.18 10.08
N ASP A 84 -6.70 -4.71 11.19
CA ASP A 84 -7.54 -5.48 12.10
C ASP A 84 -8.76 -4.68 12.56
N ILE A 85 -9.66 -5.37 13.25
CA ILE A 85 -10.91 -4.80 13.76
C ILE A 85 -10.67 -4.14 15.13
N GLU A 86 -9.70 -4.61 15.91
CA GLU A 86 -9.43 -4.13 17.27
C GLU A 86 -8.89 -2.69 17.25
N HIS A 87 -8.03 -2.35 16.29
CA HIS A 87 -7.57 -0.97 16.07
C HIS A 87 -8.55 -0.10 15.26
N ASP A 88 -9.79 -0.52 15.07
CA ASP A 88 -10.83 0.20 14.32
C ASP A 88 -10.43 0.53 12.86
N LEU A 89 -9.52 -0.25 12.27
CA LEU A 89 -9.05 -0.07 10.89
C LEU A 89 -9.94 -0.80 9.88
N LEU A 90 -10.57 -1.89 10.31
CA LEU A 90 -11.53 -2.68 9.55
C LEU A 90 -12.94 -2.58 10.13
N THR A 91 -13.95 -2.78 9.27
CA THR A 91 -15.31 -3.08 9.72
C THR A 91 -15.41 -4.54 10.16
N PRO A 92 -16.45 -4.93 10.92
CA PRO A 92 -16.73 -6.34 11.20
C PRO A 92 -16.88 -7.22 9.95
N LYS A 93 -17.12 -6.61 8.78
CA LYS A 93 -17.14 -7.28 7.47
C LYS A 93 -15.77 -7.29 6.78
N TYR A 94 -14.69 -7.04 7.51
CA TYR A 94 -13.30 -6.94 7.02
C TYR A 94 -13.08 -5.91 5.91
N SER A 95 -13.95 -4.90 5.80
CA SER A 95 -13.76 -3.80 4.84
C SER A 95 -12.98 -2.64 5.47
N LYS A 96 -12.08 -2.04 4.70
CA LYS A 96 -11.16 -0.98 5.19
C LYS A 96 -11.89 0.32 5.52
N LYS A 97 -11.75 0.83 6.75
CA LYS A 97 -12.27 2.14 7.18
C LYS A 97 -11.31 3.26 6.78
N ARG A 98 -11.49 3.79 5.56
CA ARG A 98 -10.60 4.81 4.98
C ARG A 98 -10.31 6.03 5.89
N PRO A 99 -11.30 6.63 6.58
CA PRO A 99 -11.03 7.77 7.46
C PRO A 99 -10.16 7.41 8.67
N GLN A 100 -10.33 6.20 9.22
CA GLN A 100 -9.57 5.74 10.39
C GLN A 100 -8.14 5.34 10.01
N LEU A 101 -7.95 4.66 8.88
CA LEU A 101 -6.63 4.38 8.32
C LEU A 101 -5.84 5.67 8.09
N LEU A 102 -6.48 6.70 7.50
CA LEU A 102 -5.83 7.99 7.31
C LEU A 102 -5.42 8.61 8.66
N LYS A 103 -6.33 8.64 9.65
CA LYS A 103 -6.04 9.21 10.97
C LYS A 103 -4.91 8.45 11.69
N HIS A 104 -4.87 7.13 11.56
CA HIS A 104 -3.86 6.28 12.16
C HIS A 104 -2.47 6.55 11.54
N TYR A 105 -2.36 6.49 10.22
CA TYR A 105 -1.08 6.64 9.51
C TYR A 105 -0.61 8.08 9.38
N GLN A 106 -1.49 9.07 9.56
CA GLN A 106 -1.12 10.48 9.56
C GLN A 106 -0.17 10.84 10.70
N VAL A 107 -0.22 10.10 11.83
CA VAL A 107 0.68 10.32 12.96
C VAL A 107 2.08 9.79 12.66
N SER A 108 2.16 8.58 12.09
CA SER A 108 3.44 7.88 11.86
C SER A 108 4.18 8.38 10.63
N TYR A 109 3.46 8.86 9.61
CA TYR A 109 4.02 9.20 8.32
C TYR A 109 3.61 10.62 7.89
N PRO A 110 4.57 11.58 7.85
CA PRO A 110 4.26 12.98 7.55
C PRO A 110 3.71 13.19 6.15
N VAL A 111 3.96 12.26 5.22
CA VAL A 111 3.42 12.30 3.84
C VAL A 111 1.88 12.33 3.81
N PHE A 112 1.21 11.72 4.79
CA PHE A 112 -0.26 11.78 4.89
C PHE A 112 -0.75 13.07 5.57
N SER A 113 0.13 13.81 6.24
CA SER A 113 -0.18 15.08 6.91
C SER A 113 -0.03 16.30 5.99
N LEU A 114 0.28 16.12 4.70
CA LEU A 114 0.34 17.19 3.70
C LEU A 114 -1.07 17.72 3.36
N ASN A 115 -1.73 18.29 4.36
CA ASN A 115 -2.75 19.32 4.24
C ASN A 115 -2.02 20.66 4.33
N CYS A 116 -1.35 21.06 3.25
CA CYS A 116 -0.88 22.43 3.16
C CYS A 116 -2.11 23.35 3.04
N LYS A 117 -2.29 24.20 4.05
CA LYS A 117 -3.23 25.33 4.03
C LYS A 117 -3.00 26.14 2.74
N ASN A 118 -4.09 26.61 2.12
CA ASN A 118 -4.16 27.46 0.92
C ASN A 118 -3.92 26.78 -0.45
N SER A 119 -4.97 26.29 -1.09
CA SER A 119 -5.67 27.06 -2.14
C SER A 119 -6.83 26.25 -2.73
N MET A 120 -7.87 27.00 -3.05
CA MET A 120 -9.15 26.55 -3.55
C MET A 120 -9.02 26.14 -5.02
N THR A 121 -8.85 24.85 -5.32
CA THR A 121 -9.26 24.28 -6.62
C THR A 121 -9.77 22.84 -6.45
N HIS A 122 -11.09 22.71 -6.55
CA HIS A 122 -11.78 21.43 -6.58
C HIS A 122 -11.36 20.62 -7.81
N ARG A 123 -10.63 19.53 -7.60
CA ARG A 123 -10.77 18.33 -8.43
C ARG A 123 -10.50 17.12 -7.53
N LYS A 124 -11.55 16.57 -6.93
CA LYS A 124 -11.50 15.28 -6.22
C LYS A 124 -11.02 14.24 -7.24
N ARG A 125 -9.73 13.92 -7.22
CA ARG A 125 -9.23 12.79 -7.99
C ARG A 125 -9.62 11.55 -7.22
N HIS A 126 -10.70 10.91 -7.66
CA HIS A 126 -11.05 9.58 -7.20
C HIS A 126 -9.82 8.70 -7.45
N VAL A 127 -9.25 8.08 -6.41
CA VAL A 127 -8.28 7.00 -6.61
C VAL A 127 -8.97 6.02 -7.55
N SER A 128 -8.43 5.93 -8.76
CA SER A 128 -9.05 5.24 -9.88
C SER A 128 -9.33 3.81 -9.41
N ILE A 129 -10.60 3.41 -9.45
CA ILE A 129 -11.06 2.05 -9.08
C ILE A 129 -10.18 1.01 -9.80
N SER A 130 -9.65 1.36 -10.98
CA SER A 130 -8.71 0.60 -11.80
C SER A 130 -7.46 0.11 -11.08
N LEU A 131 -6.78 0.92 -10.24
CA LEU A 131 -5.57 0.49 -9.54
C LEU A 131 -5.91 -0.46 -8.38
N LEU A 132 -6.94 -0.14 -7.61
CA LEU A 132 -7.43 -1.02 -6.54
C LEU A 132 -7.96 -2.34 -7.11
N CYS A 133 -8.63 -2.30 -8.26
CA CYS A 133 -9.12 -3.48 -8.96
C CYS A 133 -7.96 -4.30 -9.55
N ALA A 134 -6.95 -3.65 -10.15
CA ALA A 134 -5.74 -4.32 -10.64
C ALA A 134 -5.01 -5.09 -9.52
N ILE A 135 -4.90 -4.47 -8.35
CA ILE A 135 -4.24 -5.07 -7.19
C ILE A 135 -5.13 -6.12 -6.53
N PHE A 136 -6.44 -5.89 -6.45
CA PHE A 136 -7.38 -6.90 -5.96
C PHE A 136 -7.39 -8.14 -6.87
N CYS A 137 -7.43 -7.97 -8.19
CA CYS A 137 -7.25 -9.08 -9.14
C CYS A 137 -5.91 -9.78 -8.89
N PHE A 138 -4.80 -9.06 -8.77
CA PHE A 138 -3.49 -9.67 -8.51
C PHE A 138 -3.44 -10.46 -7.19
N LEU A 139 -4.08 -9.94 -6.13
CA LEU A 139 -4.22 -10.64 -4.85
C LEU A 139 -5.19 -11.85 -4.94
N SER A 140 -6.17 -11.79 -5.85
CA SER A 140 -7.17 -12.84 -6.07
C SER A 140 -6.72 -13.91 -7.07
N ASP A 141 -5.78 -13.59 -7.97
CA ASP A 141 -5.21 -14.52 -8.94
C ASP A 141 -4.31 -15.60 -8.26
N GLY A 142 -4.11 -15.50 -6.94
CA GLY A 142 -3.57 -16.56 -6.08
C GLY A 142 -4.63 -17.36 -5.30
N PHE A 143 -5.92 -17.06 -5.50
CA PHE A 143 -7.06 -17.83 -5.01
C PHE A 143 -7.69 -18.51 -6.22
N THR A 144 -7.43 -19.80 -6.38
CA THR A 144 -8.16 -20.64 -7.33
C THR A 144 -9.66 -20.41 -7.11
N ALA A 145 -10.34 -19.88 -8.13
CA ALA A 145 -11.79 -19.86 -8.16
C ALA A 145 -12.29 -21.30 -8.09
N ILE A 146 -13.07 -21.60 -7.05
CA ILE A 146 -14.11 -22.63 -7.06
C ILE A 146 -15.41 -21.91 -6.73
#